data_AF-A0A370FSF6-F1
#
_entry.id   AF-A0A370FSF6-F1
#
_cell.length_a   1.000
_cell.length_b   1.000
_cell.length_c   1.000
_cell.angle_alpha   90.00
_cell.angle_beta   90.00
_cell.angle_gamma   90.00
#
_symmetry.space_group_name_H-M   'P 1'
#
loop_
_entity.id
_entity.type
_entity.pdbx_description
1 polymer ?
#
loop_
_entity_poly.entity_id
_entity_poly.type
_entity_poly.pdbx_seq_one_letter_code
_entity_poly.pdbx_strand_id
1 'polypeptide(L)'
;MTAIEPFARTDRAPRSRRRLALVHGGSHFHLQTLKDPAVIAHQPEFLYLAGLTDGDLDAFDTVILADRLHPELLRRHTAQILAVAQRGGTLVVLGENAAHTWLPGVSWTARPTNFWWWLEGEDPLIRTRSPEHEAWEYLSTNRRSGTTTACCTPTRTSCRCWCRRSPTRTATSTTPG
;
A
#
# COMPACT_ATOMS: atom_id res chain seq x y z
N MET A 1 29.71 0.51 -11.97
CA MET A 1 28.60 -0.31 -11.43
C MET A 1 28.29 0.21 -10.04
N THR A 2 27.17 0.92 -9.87
CA THR A 2 26.73 1.38 -8.55
C THR A 2 26.22 0.15 -7.78
N ALA A 3 26.86 -0.18 -6.66
CA ALA A 3 26.38 -1.23 -5.78
C ALA A 3 25.00 -0.81 -5.25
N ILE A 4 23.98 -1.57 -5.61
CA ILE A 4 22.65 -1.45 -5.02
C ILE A 4 22.80 -1.98 -3.59
N GLU A 5 22.78 -1.09 -2.60
CA GLU A 5 22.68 -1.52 -1.21
C GLU A 5 21.38 -2.33 -1.06
N PRO A 6 21.42 -3.52 -0.47
CA PRO A 6 20.22 -4.27 -0.18
C PRO A 6 19.35 -3.45 0.76
N PHE A 7 18.09 -3.23 0.37
CA PHE A 7 17.08 -2.59 1.21
C PHE A 7 16.77 -3.52 2.40
N ALA A 8 17.60 -3.46 3.43
CA ALA A 8 17.47 -4.26 4.64
C ALA A 8 16.52 -3.56 5.62
N ARG A 9 15.21 -3.59 5.34
CA ARG A 9 14.18 -3.36 6.38
C ARG A 9 14.07 -4.62 7.23
N THR A 10 14.96 -4.77 8.19
CA THR A 10 14.92 -5.81 9.23
C THR A 10 14.34 -5.30 10.55
N ASP A 11 13.75 -4.11 10.55
CA ASP A 11 13.04 -3.55 11.69
C ASP A 11 11.72 -4.32 11.88
N ARG A 12 11.75 -5.34 12.76
CA ARG A 12 10.51 -5.88 13.31
C ARG A 12 9.73 -4.73 13.94
N ALA A 13 8.50 -4.53 13.49
CA ALA A 13 7.60 -3.61 14.15
C ALA A 13 7.46 -4.04 15.62
N PRO A 14 7.32 -3.09 16.57
CA PRO A 14 7.03 -3.42 17.96
C PRO A 14 5.86 -4.38 18.04
N ARG A 15 5.97 -5.41 18.91
CA ARG A 15 4.89 -6.38 19.08
C ARG A 15 3.63 -5.65 19.56
N SER A 16 2.64 -5.57 18.68
CA SER A 16 1.31 -5.12 19.06
C SER A 16 0.60 -6.24 19.81
N ARG A 17 -0.25 -5.88 20.79
CA ARG A 17 -1.23 -6.83 21.34
C ARG A 17 -2.35 -7.12 20.34
N ARG A 18 -2.51 -6.27 19.31
CA ARG A 18 -3.51 -6.46 18.27
C ARG A 18 -3.06 -7.53 17.28
N ARG A 19 -3.93 -8.50 17.01
CA ARG A 19 -3.71 -9.57 16.03
C ARG A 19 -4.11 -9.12 14.64
N LEU A 20 -3.24 -9.36 13.68
CA LEU A 20 -3.38 -8.97 12.28
C LEU A 20 -3.49 -10.22 11.41
N ALA A 21 -4.54 -10.30 10.59
CA ALA A 21 -4.65 -11.29 9.51
C ALA A 21 -4.51 -10.63 8.14
N LEU A 22 -3.86 -11.32 7.22
CA LEU A 22 -3.86 -11.00 5.79
C LEU A 22 -4.45 -12.18 5.02
N VAL A 23 -5.62 -11.98 4.43
CA VAL A 23 -6.35 -12.96 3.64
C VAL A 23 -5.90 -12.85 2.19
N HIS A 24 -5.36 -13.94 1.63
CA HIS A 24 -4.85 -13.98 0.26
C HIS A 24 -5.55 -15.04 -0.61
N GLY A 25 -5.56 -14.80 -1.93
CA GLY A 25 -6.14 -15.70 -2.93
C GLY A 25 -5.16 -16.71 -3.53
N GLY A 26 -3.90 -16.69 -3.10
CA GLY A 26 -2.86 -17.62 -3.58
C GLY A 26 -2.22 -17.26 -4.92
N SER A 27 -2.64 -16.16 -5.55
CA SER A 27 -2.01 -15.59 -6.75
C SER A 27 -0.52 -15.27 -6.53
N HIS A 28 0.29 -15.31 -7.60
CA HIS A 28 1.74 -15.13 -7.52
C HIS A 28 2.16 -13.85 -6.79
N PHE A 29 1.55 -12.71 -7.12
CA PHE A 29 1.88 -11.42 -6.50
C PHE A 29 1.54 -11.39 -5.00
N HIS A 30 0.43 -12.01 -4.58
CA HIS A 30 0.14 -12.21 -3.16
C HIS A 30 1.26 -12.98 -2.48
N LEU A 31 1.59 -14.17 -3.00
CA LEU A 31 2.61 -15.05 -2.42
C LEU A 31 3.99 -14.40 -2.39
N GLN A 32 4.28 -13.49 -3.33
CA GLN A 32 5.50 -12.70 -3.31
C GLN A 32 5.47 -11.64 -2.20
N THR A 33 4.36 -10.93 -2.02
CA THR A 33 4.17 -9.97 -0.92
C THR A 33 4.26 -10.64 0.45
N LEU A 34 3.79 -11.88 0.62
CA LEU A 34 3.89 -12.58 1.92
C LEU A 34 5.34 -12.87 2.35
N LYS A 35 6.27 -12.85 1.39
CA LYS A 35 7.71 -13.04 1.62
C LYS A 35 8.44 -11.73 1.90
N ASP A 36 7.79 -10.58 1.72
CA ASP A 36 8.40 -9.27 1.89
C ASP A 36 8.75 -9.06 3.38
N PRO A 37 10.04 -8.80 3.71
CA PRO A 37 10.45 -8.52 5.08
C PRO A 37 9.68 -7.39 5.75
N ALA A 38 9.27 -6.37 4.99
CA ALA A 38 8.48 -5.26 5.52
C ALA A 38 7.07 -5.70 5.92
N VAL A 39 6.48 -6.68 5.22
CA VAL A 39 5.19 -7.28 5.60
C VAL A 39 5.35 -8.20 6.80
N ILE A 40 6.36 -9.08 6.76
CA ILE A 40 6.66 -10.04 7.83
C ILE A 40 7.01 -9.32 9.14
N ALA A 41 7.63 -8.14 9.08
CA ALA A 41 7.96 -7.33 10.24
C ALA A 41 6.75 -6.98 11.12
N HIS A 42 5.55 -6.90 10.54
CA HIS A 42 4.29 -6.66 11.23
C HIS A 42 3.62 -7.93 11.80
N GLN A 43 4.25 -9.09 11.60
CA GLN A 43 3.81 -10.39 12.13
C GLN A 43 2.34 -10.74 11.81
N PRO A 44 1.87 -10.56 10.55
CA PRO A 44 0.53 -10.99 10.17
C PRO A 44 0.42 -12.52 10.18
N GLU A 45 -0.76 -13.01 10.51
CA GLU A 45 -1.17 -14.38 10.18
C GLU A 45 -1.71 -14.40 8.75
N PHE A 46 -1.17 -15.28 7.92
CA PHE A 46 -1.57 -15.40 6.53
C PHE A 46 -2.67 -16.46 6.39
N LEU A 47 -3.84 -16.05 5.89
CA LEU A 47 -5.00 -16.91 5.73
C LEU A 47 -5.32 -17.07 4.25
N TYR A 48 -5.50 -18.31 3.80
CA TYR A 48 -5.87 -18.58 2.41
C TYR A 48 -7.40 -18.53 2.26
N LEU A 49 -7.90 -17.64 1.40
CA LEU A 49 -9.35 -17.39 1.25
C LEU A 49 -10.15 -18.66 0.97
N ALA A 50 -9.67 -19.55 0.08
CA ALA A 50 -10.42 -20.75 -0.26
C ALA A 50 -10.38 -21.83 0.84
N GLY A 51 -9.52 -21.66 1.85
CA GLY A 51 -9.45 -22.52 3.02
C GLY A 51 -10.11 -21.92 4.27
N LEU A 52 -10.71 -20.73 4.17
CA LEU A 52 -11.39 -20.10 5.31
C LEU A 52 -12.65 -20.88 5.70
N THR A 53 -12.86 -20.97 7.00
CA THR A 53 -14.03 -21.52 7.66
C THR A 53 -14.68 -20.46 8.55
N ASP A 54 -15.88 -20.73 9.05
CA ASP A 54 -16.56 -19.78 9.94
C ASP A 54 -15.86 -19.69 11.30
N GLY A 55 -15.63 -18.45 11.74
CA GLY A 55 -14.93 -18.15 12.98
C GLY A 55 -13.41 -17.95 12.85
N ASP A 56 -12.81 -18.29 11.70
CA ASP A 56 -11.37 -18.10 11.48
C ASP A 56 -10.94 -16.64 11.64
N LEU A 57 -11.83 -15.68 11.37
CA LEU A 57 -11.56 -14.26 11.50
C LEU A 57 -11.86 -13.67 12.88
N ASP A 58 -12.45 -14.41 13.82
CA ASP A 58 -13.01 -13.86 15.07
C ASP A 58 -11.92 -13.35 16.03
N ALA A 59 -10.75 -13.97 15.98
CA ALA A 59 -9.67 -13.69 16.91
C ALA A 59 -8.72 -12.56 16.46
N PHE A 60 -9.04 -11.89 15.35
CA PHE A 60 -8.24 -10.81 14.76
C PHE A 60 -8.87 -9.44 15.00
N ASP A 61 -8.03 -8.48 15.41
CA ASP A 61 -8.40 -7.07 15.58
C ASP A 61 -8.35 -6.33 14.24
N THR A 62 -7.44 -6.73 13.36
CA THR A 62 -7.27 -6.16 12.01
C THR A 62 -7.25 -7.27 10.98
N VAL A 63 -8.06 -7.14 9.94
CA VAL A 63 -8.08 -8.07 8.80
C VAL A 63 -7.86 -7.28 7.51
N ILE A 64 -6.85 -7.68 6.74
CA ILE A 64 -6.56 -7.15 5.41
C ILE A 64 -6.97 -8.19 4.37
N LEU A 65 -7.88 -7.83 3.48
CA LEU A 65 -8.20 -8.61 2.29
C LEU A 65 -7.29 -8.15 1.15
N ALA A 66 -6.48 -9.05 0.61
CA ALA A 66 -5.65 -8.77 -0.56
C ALA A 66 -6.49 -8.34 -1.79
N ASP A 67 -5.87 -7.78 -2.82
CA ASP A 67 -6.59 -7.36 -4.02
C ASP A 67 -6.98 -8.55 -4.91
N ARG A 68 -7.98 -8.36 -5.79
CA ARG A 68 -8.35 -9.36 -6.81
C ARG A 68 -8.68 -10.76 -6.27
N LEU A 69 -9.29 -10.83 -5.09
CA LEU A 69 -9.80 -12.07 -4.52
C LEU A 69 -11.08 -12.53 -5.25
N HIS A 70 -11.35 -13.83 -5.20
CA HIS A 70 -12.52 -14.41 -5.88
C HIS A 70 -13.83 -13.88 -5.27
N PRO A 71 -14.67 -13.15 -6.03
CA PRO A 71 -15.84 -12.48 -5.46
C PRO A 71 -16.87 -13.41 -4.83
N GLU A 72 -17.06 -14.62 -5.37
CA GLU A 72 -17.99 -15.60 -4.77
C GLU A 72 -17.51 -16.08 -3.40
N LEU A 73 -16.20 -16.27 -3.22
CA LEU A 73 -15.66 -16.71 -1.93
C LEU A 73 -15.78 -15.58 -0.91
N LEU A 74 -15.52 -14.34 -1.31
CA LEU A 74 -15.79 -13.17 -0.45
C LEU A 74 -17.27 -13.08 -0.06
N ARG A 75 -18.19 -13.30 -1.01
CA ARG A 75 -19.64 -13.30 -0.75
C ARG A 75 -20.05 -14.40 0.23
N ARG A 76 -19.48 -15.61 0.11
CA ARG A 76 -19.68 -16.71 1.06
C ARG A 76 -19.27 -16.32 2.49
N HIS A 77 -18.15 -15.63 2.65
CA HIS A 77 -17.60 -15.25 3.96
C HIS A 77 -18.00 -13.82 4.39
N THR A 78 -18.96 -13.17 3.73
CA THR A 78 -19.29 -11.76 3.99
C THR A 78 -19.69 -11.49 5.43
N ALA A 79 -20.47 -12.39 6.05
CA ALA A 79 -20.90 -12.22 7.44
C ALA A 79 -19.70 -12.10 8.41
N GLN A 80 -18.77 -13.05 8.36
CA GLN A 80 -17.58 -13.05 9.22
C GLN A 80 -16.59 -11.91 8.87
N ILE A 81 -16.50 -11.52 7.59
CA ILE A 81 -15.68 -10.37 7.16
C ILE A 81 -16.22 -9.07 7.76
N LEU A 82 -17.54 -8.83 7.64
CA LEU A 82 -18.17 -7.62 8.19
C LEU A 82 -18.17 -7.61 9.72
N ALA A 83 -18.23 -8.79 10.35
CA ALA A 83 -18.16 -8.92 11.81
C ALA A 83 -16.87 -8.29 12.39
N VAL A 84 -15.78 -8.23 11.61
CA VAL A 84 -14.52 -7.55 12.01
C VAL A 84 -14.76 -6.09 12.35
N ALA A 85 -15.42 -5.35 11.45
CA ALA A 85 -15.71 -3.94 11.67
C ALA A 85 -16.81 -3.76 12.71
N GLN A 86 -17.83 -4.63 12.72
CA GLN A 86 -18.97 -4.54 13.65
C GLN A 86 -18.57 -4.68 15.12
N ARG A 87 -17.54 -5.48 15.43
CA ARG A 87 -16.99 -5.62 16.78
C ARG A 87 -15.94 -4.55 17.16
N GLY A 88 -15.74 -3.54 16.31
CA GLY A 88 -14.79 -2.45 16.53
C GLY A 88 -13.36 -2.71 16.06
N GLY A 89 -13.14 -3.79 15.29
CA GLY A 89 -11.87 -4.05 14.61
C GLY A 89 -11.71 -3.24 13.32
N THR A 90 -10.56 -3.39 12.67
CA THR A 90 -10.24 -2.73 11.40
C THR A 90 -10.33 -3.73 10.25
N LEU A 91 -11.26 -3.50 9.32
CA LEU A 91 -11.32 -4.21 8.05
C LEU A 91 -10.70 -3.36 6.94
N VAL A 92 -9.64 -3.85 6.30
CA VAL A 92 -9.01 -3.22 5.12
C VAL A 92 -9.31 -4.07 3.90
N VAL A 93 -9.94 -3.48 2.89
CA VAL A 93 -10.27 -4.16 1.62
C VAL A 93 -9.46 -3.52 0.50
N LEU A 94 -8.48 -4.23 -0.04
CA LEU A 94 -7.70 -3.74 -1.18
C LEU A 94 -8.53 -3.82 -2.48
N GLY A 95 -8.00 -3.23 -3.55
CA GLY A 95 -8.74 -3.00 -4.81
C GLY A 95 -9.22 -4.27 -5.53
N GLU A 96 -10.11 -4.08 -6.50
CA GLU A 96 -10.57 -5.13 -7.44
C GLU A 96 -11.23 -6.37 -6.80
N ASN A 97 -11.89 -6.21 -5.65
CA ASN A 97 -12.58 -7.29 -4.93
C ASN A 97 -14.09 -7.38 -5.20
N ALA A 98 -14.58 -6.69 -6.24
CA ALA A 98 -16.01 -6.46 -6.48
C ALA A 98 -16.76 -6.02 -5.20
N ALA A 99 -16.12 -5.18 -4.37
CA ALA A 99 -16.61 -4.81 -3.04
C ALA A 99 -18.03 -4.25 -3.05
N HIS A 100 -18.42 -3.55 -4.11
CA HIS A 100 -19.78 -3.05 -4.32
C HIS A 100 -20.89 -4.13 -4.32
N THR A 101 -20.53 -5.42 -4.44
CA THR A 101 -21.50 -6.53 -4.43
C THR A 101 -21.74 -7.12 -3.04
N TRP A 102 -20.95 -6.73 -2.03
CA TRP A 102 -21.01 -7.36 -0.70
C TRP A 102 -20.69 -6.43 0.48
N LEU A 103 -19.94 -5.35 0.25
CA LEU A 103 -19.60 -4.35 1.27
C LEU A 103 -20.62 -3.20 1.23
N PRO A 104 -21.38 -2.97 2.31
CA PRO A 104 -22.38 -1.90 2.35
C PRO A 104 -21.76 -0.51 2.14
N GLY A 105 -22.48 0.38 1.46
CA GLY A 105 -22.05 1.76 1.24
C GLY A 105 -20.97 1.96 0.15
N VAL A 106 -20.60 0.90 -0.56
CA VAL A 106 -19.64 0.95 -1.67
C VAL A 106 -20.35 0.86 -3.01
N SER A 107 -20.10 1.83 -3.89
CA SER A 107 -20.58 1.84 -5.27
C SER A 107 -19.43 1.69 -6.26
N TRP A 108 -19.67 1.01 -7.37
CA TRP A 108 -18.73 0.95 -8.49
C TRP A 108 -19.12 1.92 -9.61
N THR A 109 -18.14 2.47 -10.29
CA THR A 109 -18.34 3.32 -11.46
C THR A 109 -17.30 2.97 -12.50
N ALA A 110 -17.74 2.71 -13.73
CA ALA A 110 -16.84 2.48 -14.84
C ALA A 110 -15.95 3.69 -15.06
N ARG A 111 -14.65 3.45 -15.20
CA ARG A 111 -13.65 4.46 -15.58
C ARG A 111 -12.82 3.92 -16.73
N PRO A 112 -12.45 4.75 -17.71
CA PRO A 112 -11.55 4.32 -18.76
C PRO A 112 -10.22 3.92 -18.13
N THR A 113 -9.68 2.81 -18.59
CA THR A 113 -8.43 2.29 -18.07
C THR A 113 -7.28 3.11 -18.63
N ASN A 114 -6.55 3.79 -17.74
CA ASN A 114 -5.34 4.51 -18.11
C ASN A 114 -4.11 3.79 -17.54
N PHE A 115 -3.55 2.86 -18.32
CA PHE A 115 -2.33 2.14 -17.95
C PHE A 115 -1.04 2.87 -18.35
N TRP A 116 -1.11 4.03 -19.00
CA TRP A 116 0.08 4.66 -19.59
C TRP A 116 0.24 6.13 -19.18
N TRP A 117 -0.53 6.58 -18.20
CA TRP A 117 -0.52 7.97 -17.74
C TRP A 117 0.87 8.51 -17.40
N TRP A 118 1.76 7.65 -16.89
CA TRP A 118 3.13 8.05 -16.57
C TRP A 118 4.06 8.14 -17.79
N LEU A 119 3.72 7.49 -18.90
CA LEU A 119 4.45 7.60 -20.18
C LEU A 119 3.94 8.79 -20.99
N GLU A 120 2.63 9.00 -21.03
CA GLU A 120 1.99 10.02 -21.87
C GLU A 120 1.81 11.36 -21.14
N GLY A 121 2.18 11.43 -19.87
CA GLY A 121 2.04 12.63 -19.05
C GLY A 121 0.60 12.97 -18.68
N GLU A 122 -0.32 12.01 -18.84
CA GLU A 122 -1.71 12.17 -18.46
C GLU A 122 -1.89 12.19 -16.94
N ASP A 123 -3.00 12.78 -16.50
CA ASP A 123 -3.34 12.89 -15.09
C ASP A 123 -3.91 11.54 -14.57
N PRO A 124 -3.30 10.93 -13.54
CA PRO A 124 -3.80 9.68 -12.97
C PRO A 124 -5.14 9.83 -12.23
N LEU A 125 -5.65 11.05 -12.08
CA LEU A 125 -6.88 11.39 -11.36
C LEU A 125 -6.88 10.99 -9.87
N ILE A 126 -5.72 10.59 -9.32
CA ILE A 126 -5.54 10.35 -7.90
C ILE A 126 -5.57 11.70 -7.19
N ARG A 127 -6.43 11.82 -6.18
CA ARG A 127 -6.61 13.03 -5.38
C ARG A 127 -6.59 12.69 -3.89
N THR A 128 -5.98 13.55 -3.09
CA THR A 128 -6.07 13.49 -1.63
C THR A 128 -7.53 13.66 -1.21
N ARG A 129 -7.99 12.77 -0.33
CA ARG A 129 -9.32 12.81 0.29
C ARG A 129 -9.12 12.74 1.81
N SER A 130 -10.00 13.41 2.55
CA SER A 130 -9.98 13.47 4.02
C SER A 130 -8.58 13.81 4.58
N PRO A 131 -8.02 14.99 4.24
CA PRO A 131 -6.68 15.40 4.69
C PRO A 131 -6.53 15.44 6.22
N GLU A 132 -7.64 15.53 6.95
CA GLU A 132 -7.72 15.51 8.41
C GLU A 132 -7.55 14.11 9.03
N HIS A 133 -7.57 13.04 8.23
CA HIS A 133 -7.48 11.68 8.74
C HIS A 133 -6.07 11.34 9.24
N GLU A 134 -5.95 10.69 10.41
CA GLU A 134 -4.68 10.35 11.08
C GLU A 134 -3.70 9.55 10.20
N ALA A 135 -4.21 8.80 9.22
CA ALA A 135 -3.37 8.09 8.24
C ALA A 135 -2.39 9.02 7.49
N TRP A 136 -2.72 10.31 7.34
CA TRP A 136 -1.85 11.30 6.71
C TRP A 136 -0.63 11.68 7.57
N GLU A 137 -0.59 11.30 8.85
CA GLU A 137 0.64 11.42 9.66
C GLU A 137 1.75 10.49 9.14
N TYR A 138 1.37 9.41 8.45
CA TYR A 138 2.28 8.40 7.91
C TYR A 138 2.44 8.47 6.39
N LEU A 139 1.65 9.29 5.71
CA LEU A 139 1.65 9.45 4.25
C LEU A 139 2.07 10.86 3.86
N SER A 140 3.00 10.98 2.92
CA SER A 140 3.34 12.30 2.35
C SER A 140 2.38 12.66 1.23
N THR A 141 1.83 13.88 1.27
CA THR A 141 1.10 14.43 0.13
C THR A 141 2.11 14.84 -0.93
N ASN A 142 2.28 14.05 -1.99
CA ASN A 142 3.03 14.51 -3.16
C ASN A 142 2.17 15.52 -3.94
N ARG A 143 2.19 16.78 -3.51
CA ARG A 143 1.59 17.89 -4.25
C ARG A 143 2.58 18.28 -5.35
N ARG A 144 2.45 17.69 -6.55
CA ARG A 144 3.14 18.20 -7.74
C ARG A 144 2.49 19.50 -8.21
N SER A 145 2.68 20.57 -7.44
CA SER A 145 2.67 21.94 -7.95
C SER A 145 4.13 22.33 -8.13
N GLY A 146 4.50 22.81 -9.33
CA GLY A 146 5.88 23.09 -9.70
C GLY A 146 6.67 23.90 -8.68
N THR A 147 7.96 23.54 -8.56
CA THR A 147 9.03 24.28 -7.88
C THR A 147 9.26 23.93 -6.38
N THR A 148 10.45 23.36 -6.15
CA THR A 148 11.23 23.30 -4.90
C THR A 148 10.98 22.17 -3.90
N THR A 149 11.96 21.26 -3.90
CA THR A 149 12.64 20.65 -2.74
C THR A 149 11.91 20.62 -1.39
N ALA A 150 11.59 19.42 -0.91
CA ALA A 150 12.06 18.94 0.39
C ALA A 150 11.80 17.43 0.53
N CYS A 151 12.91 16.68 0.59
CA CYS A 151 12.96 15.36 1.20
C CYS A 151 12.61 15.47 2.69
N CYS A 152 11.99 14.41 3.21
CA CYS A 152 11.90 13.98 4.61
C CYS A 152 12.39 15.00 5.65
N THR A 153 11.47 15.56 6.44
CA THR A 153 11.83 16.24 7.69
C THR A 153 11.98 15.19 8.80
N PRO A 154 13.13 15.11 9.49
CA PRO A 154 13.38 14.12 10.52
C PRO A 154 13.15 14.69 11.92
N THR A 155 12.27 14.08 12.71
CA THR A 155 12.36 14.13 14.18
C THR A 155 12.89 12.82 14.71
N ARG A 156 14.18 12.56 14.46
CA ARG A 156 15.13 11.97 15.43
C ARG A 156 16.52 11.90 14.82
N THR A 157 17.43 12.56 15.53
CA THR A 157 18.89 12.61 15.47
C THR A 157 19.56 11.44 14.73
N SER A 158 19.81 11.61 13.43
CA SER A 158 20.97 11.14 12.64
C SER A 158 20.61 10.88 11.16
N CYS A 159 20.29 11.93 10.40
CA CYS A 159 20.30 11.84 8.93
C CYS A 159 21.66 12.28 8.39
N ARG A 160 22.46 11.35 7.87
CA ARG A 160 23.49 11.67 6.88
C ARG A 160 22.80 11.79 5.52
N CYS A 161 22.71 13.02 5.01
CA CYS A 161 22.20 13.33 3.69
C CYS A 161 23.00 12.60 2.60
N TRP A 162 22.31 11.90 1.70
CA TRP A 162 22.87 11.45 0.42
C TRP A 162 22.01 11.97 -0.73
N CYS A 163 22.15 13.26 -1.03
CA CYS A 163 21.82 13.83 -2.33
C CYS A 163 23.09 14.47 -2.89
N ARG A 164 23.92 13.67 -3.59
CA ARG A 164 24.98 14.23 -4.42
C ARG A 164 24.32 14.85 -5.64
N ARG A 165 24.31 16.19 -5.72
CA ARG A 165 24.01 16.91 -6.97
C ARG A 165 24.99 16.43 -8.04
N SER A 166 24.50 15.95 -9.18
CA SER A 166 25.31 15.89 -10.39
C SER A 166 25.68 17.33 -10.78
N PRO A 167 26.97 17.67 -10.98
CA PRO A 167 27.31 19.01 -11.45
C PRO A 167 26.80 19.15 -12.88
N THR A 168 26.02 20.20 -13.09
CA THR A 168 25.62 20.76 -14.37
C THR A 168 26.81 20.80 -15.34
N ARG A 169 26.64 20.14 -16.48
CA ARG A 169 27.58 20.18 -17.60
C ARG A 169 27.51 21.58 -18.22
N THR A 170 28.48 22.44 -17.93
CA THR A 170 28.65 23.72 -18.61
C THR A 170 28.97 23.42 -20.08
N ALA A 171 28.08 23.82 -20.99
CA ALA A 171 28.34 23.76 -22.42
C ALA A 171 29.22 24.94 -22.81
N THR A 172 30.51 24.70 -23.00
CA THR A 172 31.39 25.62 -23.71
C THR A 172 31.25 25.35 -25.21
N SER A 173 30.63 26.28 -25.91
CA SER A 173 30.61 26.33 -27.37
C SER A 173 31.96 26.83 -27.88
N THR A 174 32.70 25.97 -28.59
CA THR A 174 33.84 26.41 -29.42
C THR A 174 33.43 26.27 -30.88
N THR A 175 33.27 27.41 -31.54
CA THR A 175 33.08 27.55 -33.00
C THR A 175 34.39 27.25 -33.72
N PRO A 176 34.40 26.55 -34.86
CA PRO A 176 35.61 26.39 -35.67
C PRO A 176 35.85 27.64 -36.54
N GLY A 177 37.10 28.11 -36.53
CA GLY A 177 37.68 28.98 -37.55
C GLY A 177 38.75 28.23 -38.31
#